data_AF-A0A1X2G937-F1
#
_entry.id   AF-A0A1X2G937-F1
#
_cell.length_a   1.000
_cell.length_b   1.000
_cell.length_c   1.000
_cell.angle_alpha   90.00
_cell.angle_beta   90.00
_cell.angle_gamma   90.00
#
_symmetry.space_group_name_H-M   'P 1'
#
loop_
_entity.id
_entity.type
_entity.pdbx_description
1 polymer ?
#
loop_
_entity_poly.entity_id
_entity_poly.type
_entity_poly.pdbx_seq_one_letter_code
_entity_poly.pdbx_strand_id
1 'polypeptide(L)'
;MLFFGLVVVFLVCSCQGQFVNNPPLDPPSGAGCTLVGQSIHCIGGENYNYSSPISCTNTTRRLDLADFNFELIFTLNWTVSSTPVCTQDMVISNVQAPSNTPSVFIFGGDSTFMGTSIGYLINPTDYSIVQTITDPTNSSIYAT
;
A
#
# COMPACT_ATOMS: atom_id res chain seq x y z
N MET A 1 4.70 10.21 42.59
CA MET A 1 3.92 9.14 41.91
C MET A 1 2.66 9.67 41.22
N LEU A 2 1.92 10.64 41.78
CA LEU A 2 0.75 11.25 41.12
C LEU A 2 1.07 12.04 39.82
N PHE A 3 2.25 12.65 39.71
CA PHE A 3 2.64 13.43 38.52
C PHE A 3 2.93 12.57 37.27
N PHE A 4 3.41 11.34 37.42
CA PHE A 4 3.71 10.46 36.29
C PHE A 4 2.45 9.89 35.62
N GLY A 5 1.41 9.58 36.41
CA GLY A 5 0.15 9.08 35.87
C GLY A 5 -0.59 10.12 35.01
N LEU A 6 -0.49 11.40 35.38
CA LEU A 6 -1.21 12.49 34.69
C LEU A 6 -0.58 12.84 33.34
N VAL A 7 0.75 12.75 33.23
CA VAL A 7 1.48 12.94 31.96
C VAL A 7 1.20 11.81 30.98
N VAL A 8 1.14 10.56 31.45
CA VAL A 8 0.83 9.40 30.59
C VAL A 8 -0.61 9.47 30.06
N VAL A 9 -1.57 9.85 30.90
CA VAL A 9 -2.98 9.99 30.47
C VAL A 9 -3.15 11.15 29.48
N PHE A 10 -2.46 12.28 29.68
CA PHE A 10 -2.51 13.40 28.73
C PHE A 10 -1.93 13.00 27.36
N LEU A 11 -0.74 12.39 27.32
CA LEU A 11 -0.10 11.94 26.07
C LEU A 11 -0.99 10.95 25.30
N VAL A 12 -1.58 9.97 25.98
CA VAL A 12 -2.44 8.96 25.34
C VAL A 12 -3.73 9.60 24.79
N CYS A 13 -4.37 10.50 25.54
CA CYS A 13 -5.61 11.16 25.09
C CYS A 13 -5.36 12.22 23.98
N SER A 14 -4.26 12.96 24.01
CA SER A 14 -3.93 13.92 22.94
C SER A 14 -3.52 13.23 21.65
N CYS A 15 -2.88 12.04 21.72
CA CYS A 15 -2.66 11.21 20.53
C CYS A 15 -4.00 10.75 19.94
N GLN A 16 -4.95 10.28 20.75
CA GLN A 16 -6.25 9.82 20.27
C GLN A 16 -7.12 10.95 19.67
N GLY A 17 -7.04 12.17 20.21
CA GLY A 17 -7.82 13.32 19.72
C GLY A 17 -7.40 13.86 18.35
N GLN A 18 -6.17 13.58 17.88
CA GLN A 18 -5.68 14.03 16.57
C GLN A 18 -5.91 13.03 15.43
N PHE A 19 -6.15 11.75 15.73
CA PHE A 19 -6.50 10.75 14.71
C PHE A 19 -7.93 10.88 14.16
N VAL A 20 -8.78 11.72 14.77
CA VAL A 20 -10.23 11.77 14.45
C VAL A 20 -10.54 12.66 13.23
N ASN A 21 -9.62 13.55 12.81
CA ASN A 21 -9.87 14.52 11.72
C ASN A 21 -9.11 14.24 10.42
N ASN A 22 -8.32 13.17 10.35
CA ASN A 22 -7.76 12.72 9.09
C ASN A 22 -8.64 11.62 8.50
N PRO A 23 -8.85 11.56 7.16
CA PRO A 23 -9.45 10.38 6.53
C PRO A 23 -8.69 9.15 7.03
N PRO A 24 -9.32 7.98 7.27
CA PRO A 24 -8.66 6.83 7.91
C PRO A 24 -7.31 6.55 7.23
N LEU A 25 -6.25 6.99 7.92
CA LEU A 25 -4.89 7.11 7.37
C LEU A 25 -4.20 5.77 7.28
N ASP A 26 -4.74 4.77 7.96
CA ASP A 26 -4.19 3.44 7.98
C ASP A 26 -4.40 2.78 6.61
N PRO A 27 -3.37 2.09 6.08
CA PRO A 27 -3.57 1.15 5.00
C PRO A 27 -4.69 0.17 5.36
N PRO A 28 -5.54 -0.23 4.40
CA PRO A 28 -6.55 -1.24 4.65
C PRO A 28 -5.87 -2.56 5.04
N SER A 29 -6.58 -3.43 5.76
CA SER A 29 -6.09 -4.78 6.04
C SER A 29 -5.69 -5.49 4.74
N GLY A 30 -4.65 -6.31 4.75
CA GLY A 30 -4.19 -7.03 3.55
C GLY A 30 -3.51 -6.15 2.48
N ALA A 31 -3.28 -4.86 2.75
CA ALA A 31 -2.47 -4.00 1.88
C ALA A 31 -0.99 -4.37 1.97
N GLY A 32 -0.31 -4.38 0.83
CA GLY A 32 1.13 -4.53 0.76
C GLY A 32 1.81 -3.16 0.84
N CYS A 33 2.76 -2.98 1.76
CA CYS A 33 3.57 -1.77 1.87
C CYS A 33 5.06 -2.00 1.54
N THR A 34 5.70 -1.07 0.84
CA THR A 34 7.14 -1.10 0.57
C THR A 34 7.76 0.31 0.57
N LEU A 35 9.06 0.40 0.80
CA LEU A 35 9.82 1.66 0.79
C LEU A 35 10.47 1.87 -0.58
N VAL A 36 10.17 3.00 -1.23
CA VAL A 36 10.82 3.42 -2.47
C VAL A 36 11.42 4.81 -2.26
N GLY A 37 12.75 4.90 -2.31
CA GLY A 37 13.46 6.13 -1.98
C GLY A 37 13.13 6.57 -0.54
N GLN A 38 12.53 7.76 -0.39
CA GLN A 38 12.12 8.32 0.90
C GLN A 38 10.59 8.27 1.08
N SER A 39 9.91 7.33 0.44
CA SER A 39 8.46 7.25 0.45
C SER A 39 7.99 5.82 0.74
N ILE A 40 7.03 5.68 1.66
CA ILE A 40 6.34 4.41 1.91
C ILE A 40 5.14 4.34 0.98
N HIS A 41 5.03 3.28 0.19
CA HIS A 41 3.92 3.03 -0.72
C HIS A 41 3.13 1.83 -0.21
N CYS A 42 1.85 2.00 0.07
CA CYS A 42 0.92 0.95 0.46
C CYS A 42 -0.14 0.79 -0.61
N ILE A 43 -0.21 -0.37 -1.24
CA ILE A 43 -1.11 -0.67 -2.36
C ILE A 43 -2.17 -1.68 -1.90
N GLY A 44 -3.38 -1.55 -2.41
CA GLY A 44 -4.42 -2.55 -2.27
C GLY A 44 -4.97 -2.70 -0.85
N GLY A 45 -5.43 -3.91 -0.54
CA GLY A 45 -6.05 -4.32 0.72
C GLY A 45 -7.56 -4.52 0.62
N GLU A 46 -8.17 -4.75 1.77
CA GLU A 46 -9.59 -5.04 1.94
C GLU A 46 -10.33 -3.79 2.40
N ASN A 47 -11.41 -3.44 1.71
CA ASN A 47 -12.33 -2.43 2.20
C ASN A 47 -13.55 -3.12 2.83
N TYR A 48 -13.51 -3.28 4.16
CA TYR A 48 -14.64 -3.80 4.92
C TYR A 48 -15.74 -2.75 4.97
N ASN A 49 -16.67 -2.82 4.02
CA ASN A 49 -17.96 -2.15 4.15
C ASN A 49 -18.96 -3.18 4.69
N TYR A 50 -19.54 -2.93 5.87
CA TYR A 50 -20.40 -3.88 6.61
C TYR A 50 -21.60 -4.44 5.81
N SER A 51 -21.94 -3.81 4.67
CA SER A 51 -23.03 -4.21 3.78
C SER A 51 -22.62 -5.11 2.61
N SER A 52 -21.34 -5.17 2.24
CA SER A 52 -20.83 -6.04 1.17
C SER A 52 -19.32 -6.14 1.28
N PRO A 53 -18.74 -7.35 1.45
CA PRO A 53 -17.29 -7.50 1.41
C PRO A 53 -16.79 -7.11 0.02
N ILE A 54 -15.99 -6.02 -0.06
CA ILE A 54 -15.24 -5.72 -1.28
C ILE A 54 -13.91 -6.47 -1.14
N SER A 55 -13.75 -7.51 -1.95
CA SER A 55 -12.66 -8.49 -1.90
C SER A 55 -11.33 -7.99 -2.47
N CYS A 56 -11.13 -6.67 -2.56
CA CYS A 56 -9.86 -5.99 -2.83
C CYS A 56 -10.13 -4.49 -2.99
N THR A 57 -9.08 -3.69 -3.01
CA THR A 57 -9.14 -2.31 -3.48
C THR A 57 -8.01 -2.05 -4.46
N ASN A 58 -8.18 -1.06 -5.33
CA ASN A 58 -7.10 -0.49 -6.12
C ASN A 58 -6.53 0.78 -5.48
N THR A 59 -6.92 1.08 -4.24
CA THR A 59 -6.43 2.27 -3.53
C THR A 59 -4.93 2.14 -3.29
N THR A 60 -4.20 3.21 -3.55
CA THR A 60 -2.80 3.35 -3.16
C THR A 60 -2.65 4.51 -2.22
N ARG A 61 -1.82 4.33 -1.20
CA ARG A 61 -1.44 5.37 -0.25
C ARG A 61 0.06 5.57 -0.30
N ARG A 62 0.51 6.82 -0.25
CA ARG A 62 1.93 7.16 -0.14
C ARG A 62 2.17 8.11 1.00
N LEU A 63 3.18 7.78 1.79
CA LEU A 63 3.71 8.63 2.85
C LEU A 63 5.12 9.06 2.49
N ASP A 64 5.32 10.37 2.33
CA ASP A 64 6.64 10.94 2.12
C ASP A 64 7.35 11.17 3.44
N LEU A 65 8.53 10.57 3.59
CA LEU A 65 9.37 10.66 4.79
C LEU A 65 10.30 11.87 4.76
N ALA A 66 10.40 12.59 3.63
CA ALA A 66 11.13 13.85 3.56
C ALA A 66 10.53 14.91 4.51
N ASP A 67 9.22 14.81 4.78
CA ASP A 67 8.49 15.68 5.71
C ASP A 67 8.50 15.14 7.15
N PHE A 68 9.19 14.02 7.39
CA PHE A 68 9.26 13.40 8.71
C PHE A 68 10.20 14.20 9.62
N ASN A 69 9.62 14.98 10.52
CA ASN A 69 10.31 15.57 11.66
C ASN A 69 9.88 14.85 12.95
N PHE A 70 10.85 14.36 13.74
CA PHE A 70 10.62 13.55 14.95
C PHE A 70 9.71 14.24 15.99
N GLU A 71 9.57 15.56 15.96
CA GLU A 71 8.70 16.32 16.86
C GLU A 71 7.21 16.34 16.42
N LEU A 72 6.88 15.90 15.20
CA LEU A 72 5.57 16.13 14.55
C LEU A 72 5.00 14.88 13.83
N ILE A 73 5.22 13.69 14.39
CA ILE A 73 4.70 12.40 13.88
C ILE A 73 3.17 12.45 13.60
N PHE A 74 2.42 13.30 14.30
CA PHE A 74 0.97 13.48 14.15
C PHE A 74 0.50 14.20 12.87
N THR A 75 1.44 14.68 12.04
CA THR A 75 1.16 15.47 10.82
C THR A 75 1.54 14.75 9.53
N LEU A 76 1.79 13.45 9.59
CA LEU A 76 2.13 12.64 8.42
C LEU A 76 0.91 12.52 7.49
N ASN A 77 0.96 13.29 6.41
CA ASN A 77 -0.08 13.30 5.40
C ASN A 77 0.14 12.16 4.40
N TRP A 78 -0.83 11.27 4.34
CA TRP A 78 -0.88 10.26 3.29
C TRP A 78 -1.50 10.87 2.03
N THR A 79 -0.80 10.71 0.91
CA THR A 79 -1.38 10.95 -0.41
C THR A 79 -2.14 9.71 -0.84
N VAL A 80 -3.33 9.88 -1.42
CA VAL A 80 -4.18 8.78 -1.88
C VAL A 80 -4.29 8.85 -3.40
N SER A 81 -4.09 7.71 -4.05
CA SER A 81 -4.23 7.51 -5.50
C SER A 81 -4.86 6.14 -5.78
N SER A 82 -4.90 5.72 -7.04
CA SER A 82 -5.41 4.43 -7.47
C SER A 82 -4.46 3.74 -8.44
N THR A 83 -4.31 2.43 -8.32
CA THR A 83 -3.71 1.58 -9.34
C THR A 83 -4.77 1.12 -10.36
N PRO A 84 -4.36 0.62 -11.53
CA PRO A 84 -5.26 -0.05 -12.47
C PRO A 84 -5.73 -1.45 -12.01
N VAL A 85 -5.18 -1.97 -10.90
CA VAL A 85 -5.36 -3.36 -10.46
C VAL A 85 -5.91 -3.40 -9.04
N CYS A 86 -6.91 -4.26 -8.82
CA CYS A 86 -7.51 -4.43 -7.52
C CYS A 86 -6.83 -5.60 -6.81
N THR A 87 -6.13 -5.35 -5.70
CA THR A 87 -5.30 -6.37 -5.04
C THR A 87 -5.51 -6.43 -3.53
N GLN A 88 -5.32 -7.61 -2.94
CA GLN A 88 -5.30 -7.87 -1.50
C GLN A 88 -4.41 -9.08 -1.18
N ASP A 89 -3.82 -9.17 0.01
CA ASP A 89 -3.01 -10.33 0.45
C ASP A 89 -1.89 -10.72 -0.54
N MET A 90 -1.23 -9.70 -1.09
CA MET A 90 -0.19 -9.83 -2.10
C MET A 90 1.22 -9.76 -1.50
N VAL A 91 2.19 -10.23 -2.26
CA VAL A 91 3.61 -9.94 -2.03
C VAL A 91 3.95 -8.63 -2.74
N ILE A 92 4.63 -7.72 -2.03
CA ILE A 92 5.09 -6.45 -2.58
C ILE A 92 6.57 -6.25 -2.29
N SER A 93 7.31 -5.71 -3.25
CA SER A 93 8.71 -5.32 -3.05
C SER A 93 9.08 -4.15 -3.95
N ASN A 94 9.96 -3.29 -3.46
CA ASN A 94 10.71 -2.38 -4.33
C ASN A 94 11.67 -3.23 -5.19
N VAL A 95 11.67 -2.97 -6.49
CA VAL A 95 12.60 -3.54 -7.46
C VAL A 95 13.03 -2.46 -8.45
N GLN A 96 14.10 -2.74 -9.19
CA GLN A 96 14.50 -1.90 -10.31
C GLN A 96 14.07 -2.58 -11.61
N ALA A 97 13.20 -1.91 -12.39
CA ALA A 97 12.81 -2.42 -13.70
C ALA A 97 14.02 -2.43 -14.66
N PRO A 98 13.99 -3.23 -15.76
CA PRO A 98 15.10 -3.32 -16.72
C PRO A 98 15.56 -1.99 -17.33
N SER A 99 14.70 -0.96 -17.32
CA SER A 99 14.98 0.41 -17.74
C SER A 99 15.69 1.26 -16.67
N ASN A 100 16.21 0.64 -15.61
CA ASN A 100 16.72 1.29 -14.39
C ASN A 100 15.70 2.18 -13.67
N THR A 101 14.41 2.05 -13.99
CA THR A 101 13.34 2.83 -13.34
C THR A 101 12.96 2.16 -12.01
N PRO A 102 13.02 2.89 -10.86
CA PRO A 102 12.49 2.39 -9.60
C PRO A 102 11.04 1.94 -9.77
N SER A 103 10.72 0.74 -9.33
CA SER A 103 9.42 0.12 -9.55
C SER A 103 8.95 -0.63 -8.31
N VAL A 104 7.64 -0.78 -8.19
CA VAL A 104 7.02 -1.60 -7.17
C VAL A 104 6.55 -2.90 -7.82
N PHE A 105 7.17 -4.00 -7.45
CA PHE A 105 6.72 -5.34 -7.83
C PHE A 105 5.57 -5.77 -6.92
N ILE A 106 4.50 -6.24 -7.55
CA ILE A 106 3.34 -6.84 -6.91
C ILE A 106 3.17 -8.25 -7.46
N PHE A 107 2.95 -9.23 -6.59
CA PHE A 107 2.72 -10.62 -6.97
C PHE A 107 1.58 -11.22 -6.17
N GLY A 108 0.68 -11.92 -6.86
CA GLY A 108 -0.51 -12.47 -6.23
C GLY A 108 -1.55 -11.39 -5.86
N GLY A 109 -2.59 -11.84 -5.16
CA GLY A 109 -3.58 -10.96 -4.55
C GLY A 109 -4.60 -10.24 -5.43
N ASP A 110 -4.47 -10.30 -6.76
CA ASP A 110 -5.45 -9.72 -7.67
C ASP A 110 -6.71 -10.61 -7.74
N SER A 111 -7.84 -10.10 -7.27
CA SER A 111 -9.11 -10.85 -7.29
C SER A 111 -9.63 -11.06 -8.71
N THR A 112 -9.06 -10.35 -9.69
CA THR A 112 -9.37 -10.41 -11.11
C THR A 112 -8.25 -11.05 -11.92
N PHE A 113 -7.41 -11.91 -11.31
CA PHE A 113 -6.59 -12.89 -12.05
C PHE A 113 -7.49 -13.89 -12.81
N MET A 114 -8.28 -13.37 -13.74
CA MET A 114 -8.98 -14.06 -14.80
C MET A 114 -8.00 -14.15 -15.97
N GLY A 115 -6.93 -14.95 -15.82
CA GLY A 115 -5.96 -15.12 -16.91
C GLY A 115 -4.57 -15.55 -16.48
N THR A 116 -3.59 -15.26 -17.36
CA THR A 116 -2.17 -15.61 -17.23
C THR A 116 -1.38 -14.64 -16.37
N SER A 117 -1.90 -13.46 -16.01
CA SER A 117 -1.14 -12.54 -15.16
C SER A 117 -1.03 -13.10 -13.74
N ILE A 118 0.15 -12.95 -13.13
CA ILE A 118 0.44 -13.35 -11.75
C ILE A 118 1.05 -12.20 -10.93
N GLY A 119 1.31 -11.06 -11.57
CA GLY A 119 1.90 -9.90 -10.92
C GLY A 119 2.13 -8.73 -11.88
N TYR A 120 2.63 -7.63 -11.32
CA TYR A 120 2.82 -6.36 -12.02
C TYR A 120 4.10 -5.66 -11.53
N LEU A 121 4.76 -4.92 -12.42
CA LEU A 121 5.67 -3.84 -12.07
C LEU A 121 4.91 -2.53 -12.19
N ILE A 122 4.85 -1.77 -11.11
CA ILE A 122 4.14 -0.50 -11.00
C ILE A 122 5.14 0.65 -10.89
N ASN A 123 4.91 1.74 -11.60
CA ASN A 123 5.67 2.97 -11.43
C ASN A 123 5.23 3.64 -10.10
N PRO A 124 6.12 3.85 -9.13
CA PRO A 124 5.77 4.41 -7.83
C PRO A 124 5.35 5.89 -7.88
N THR A 125 5.59 6.58 -8.98
CA THR A 125 5.29 8.01 -9.14
C THR A 125 3.83 8.26 -9.52
N ASP A 126 3.32 7.50 -10.50
CA ASP A 126 1.99 7.68 -11.08
C ASP A 126 1.10 6.42 -10.96
N TYR A 127 1.63 5.34 -10.39
CA TYR A 127 0.97 4.06 -10.18
C TYR A 127 0.50 3.35 -11.46
N SER A 128 1.07 3.72 -12.60
CA SER A 128 0.85 3.01 -13.88
C SER A 128 1.54 1.65 -13.92
N ILE A 129 1.00 0.71 -14.69
CA ILE A 129 1.65 -0.59 -14.95
C ILE A 129 2.78 -0.38 -15.95
N VAL A 130 4.01 -0.62 -15.50
CA VAL A 130 5.22 -0.68 -16.33
C VAL A 130 5.29 -2.00 -17.08
N GLN A 131 4.96 -3.09 -16.40
CA GLN A 131 5.00 -4.44 -16.97
C GLN A 131 3.99 -5.35 -16.28
N THR A 132 3.26 -6.13 -17.07
CA THR A 132 2.46 -7.25 -16.58
C THR A 132 3.31 -8.51 -16.58
N ILE A 133 3.34 -9.21 -15.44
CA ILE A 133 4.06 -10.48 -15.28
C ILE A 133 3.02 -11.58 -15.48
N THR A 134 3.31 -12.48 -16.41
CA THR A 134 2.42 -13.57 -16.78
C THR A 134 3.05 -14.92 -16.50
N ASP A 135 2.27 -15.87 -15.98
CA ASP A 135 2.61 -17.26 -15.87
C ASP A 135 2.85 -17.87 -17.26
N PRO A 136 4.08 -18.34 -17.54
CA PRO A 136 4.40 -18.97 -18.80
C PRO A 136 3.77 -20.36 -18.98
N THR A 137 3.15 -20.97 -17.96
CA THR A 137 2.49 -22.28 -18.10
C THR A 137 1.23 -22.26 -18.98
N ASN A 138 0.69 -21.07 -19.27
CA ASN A 138 -0.37 -20.87 -20.28
C ASN A 138 0.16 -20.36 -21.63
N SER A 139 1.49 -20.19 -21.77
CA SER A 139 2.11 -20.04 -23.08
C SER A 139 2.31 -21.44 -23.66
N SER A 140 1.90 -21.65 -24.90
CA SER A 140 1.89 -22.92 -25.64
C SER A 140 3.28 -23.55 -25.89
N ILE A 141 4.27 -23.27 -25.06
CA ILE A 141 5.67 -23.73 -25.19
C ILE A 141 5.84 -25.14 -24.58
N TYR A 142 4.84 -25.66 -23.86
CA TYR A 142 4.81 -27.05 -23.36
C TYR A 142 3.75 -27.95 -24.03
N ALA A 143 3.16 -27.52 -25.15
CA ALA A 143 2.42 -28.45 -26.01
C ALA A 143 3.41 -29.29 -26.82
N THR A 144 3.88 -30.39 -26.22
CA THR A 144 4.50 -31.51 -26.94
C THR A 144 3.47 -32.27 -27.76
#